data_AF-R7S240-F1
#
_entry.id   AF-R7S240-F1
#
_cell.length_a   1.000
_cell.length_b   1.000
_cell.length_c   1.000
_cell.angle_alpha   90.00
_cell.angle_beta   90.00
_cell.angle_gamma   90.00
#
_symmetry.space_group_name_H-M   'P 1'
#
loop_
_entity.id
_entity.type
_entity.pdbx_description
1 polymer ?
#
loop_
_entity_poly.entity_id
_entity_poly.type
_entity_poly.pdbx_seq_one_letter_code
_entity_poly.pdbx_strand_id
1 'polypeptide(L)'
;SAGERQHYAIALLDKFFRHVPATFRAGVLYDIGCQLHRSCYKWDLLPDYRDRIVFTISVFHAFGHQWLCQIIYHPRKCACFGLSDGEGCECLWSALDHLVAGLRVSGYFQRLYVINSQIHHLDGLHRRGIAEWLVRKYEACRSRWIEAQDGLQKCSLTMEFLRDQWELQKKSAQTKPLRRQVKDAGARTIDAILVLQDQLKVLDMNITKLEKAVMKGQGDTDTMFRIAELLEERRRAMTKKHRMEDSLDLRRRQDLQALRASRYLTARLNALALKSRIRDRLHQRKFKFAGIERRFHTESSGASLRLDLILSAEPESWECVRPKVGSTRYERGPSTGTRNPDTRLQV
;
A
#
# COMPACT_ATOMS: atom_id res chain seq x y z
N SER A 1 9.65 -8.78 8.09
CA SER A 1 8.81 -9.77 7.40
C SER A 1 9.46 -10.06 6.06
N ALA A 2 9.90 -11.30 5.81
CA ALA A 2 10.35 -11.67 4.48
C ALA A 2 9.10 -11.92 3.64
N GLY A 3 8.52 -10.85 3.09
CA GLY A 3 7.50 -10.97 2.06
C GLY A 3 8.03 -11.79 0.88
N GLU A 4 7.12 -12.25 0.04
CA GLU A 4 7.44 -12.99 -1.17
C GLU A 4 8.56 -12.30 -1.98
N ARG A 5 9.64 -13.04 -2.27
CA ARG A 5 10.89 -12.47 -2.76
C ARG A 5 11.13 -12.78 -4.23
N GLN A 6 11.23 -11.72 -5.04
CA GLN A 6 11.42 -11.80 -6.49
C GLN A 6 12.66 -12.61 -6.94
N HIS A 7 13.76 -12.59 -6.19
CA HIS A 7 15.00 -13.29 -6.57
C HIS A 7 14.85 -14.81 -6.78
N TYR A 8 13.93 -15.48 -6.06
CA TYR A 8 13.68 -16.90 -6.27
C TYR A 8 13.02 -17.15 -7.63
N ALA A 9 11.98 -16.37 -7.95
CA ALA A 9 11.32 -16.45 -9.25
C ALA A 9 12.31 -16.15 -10.40
N ILE A 10 13.16 -15.14 -10.25
CA ILE A 10 14.17 -14.79 -11.26
C ILE A 10 15.15 -15.93 -11.49
N ALA A 11 15.71 -16.50 -10.42
CA ALA A 11 16.67 -17.60 -10.53
C ALA A 11 16.05 -18.85 -11.16
N LEU A 12 14.80 -19.17 -10.81
CA LEU A 12 14.07 -20.29 -11.41
C LEU A 12 13.78 -20.06 -12.90
N LEU A 13 13.37 -18.84 -13.27
CA LEU A 13 13.11 -18.49 -14.67
C LEU A 13 14.39 -18.54 -15.51
N ASP A 14 15.50 -17.97 -15.01
CA ASP A 14 16.80 -18.04 -15.67
C ASP A 14 17.24 -19.50 -15.87
N LYS A 15 17.16 -20.32 -14.82
CA LYS A 15 17.48 -21.75 -14.91
C LYS A 15 16.58 -22.46 -15.92
N PHE A 16 15.27 -22.21 -15.89
CA PHE A 16 14.31 -22.81 -16.82
C PHE A 16 14.64 -22.44 -18.27
N PHE A 17 14.86 -21.15 -18.54
CA PHE A 17 15.06 -20.66 -19.90
C PHE A 17 16.40 -21.06 -20.54
N ARG A 18 17.40 -21.43 -19.74
CA ARG A 18 18.65 -22.06 -20.21
C ARG A 18 18.46 -23.49 -20.72
N HIS A 19 17.34 -24.13 -20.38
CA HIS A 19 17.08 -25.55 -20.68
C HIS A 19 15.91 -25.79 -21.65
N VAL A 20 15.30 -24.72 -22.18
CA VAL A 20 14.23 -24.80 -23.17
C VAL A 20 14.65 -24.17 -24.49
N PRO A 21 14.05 -24.57 -25.63
CA PRO A 21 14.37 -23.99 -26.92
C PRO A 21 14.23 -22.47 -26.96
N ALA A 22 15.00 -21.81 -27.83
CA ALA A 22 14.95 -20.35 -28.06
C ALA A 22 13.54 -19.87 -28.46
N THR A 23 12.76 -20.70 -29.14
CA THR A 23 11.39 -20.41 -29.57
C THR A 23 10.33 -20.59 -28.48
N PHE A 24 10.69 -21.16 -27.32
CA PHE A 24 9.74 -21.45 -26.26
C PHE A 24 9.25 -20.15 -25.59
N ARG A 25 7.92 -20.00 -25.48
CA ARG A 25 7.25 -18.89 -24.80
C ARG A 25 6.55 -19.39 -23.54
N ALA A 26 6.65 -18.66 -22.45
CA ALA A 26 6.07 -19.06 -21.16
C ALA A 26 5.10 -18.01 -20.61
N GLY A 27 3.96 -18.47 -20.11
CA GLY A 27 3.12 -17.68 -19.22
C GLY A 27 3.54 -17.93 -17.76
N VAL A 28 3.84 -16.88 -17.01
CA VAL A 28 4.30 -16.95 -15.62
C VAL A 28 3.25 -16.37 -14.70
N LEU A 29 2.64 -17.24 -13.88
CA LEU A 29 1.72 -16.87 -12.81
C LEU A 29 2.53 -16.72 -11.51
N TYR A 30 2.54 -15.51 -10.95
CA TYR A 30 3.21 -15.23 -9.68
C TYR A 30 2.40 -14.22 -8.90
N ASP A 31 2.27 -14.38 -7.59
CA ASP A 31 1.38 -13.54 -6.78
C ASP A 31 1.77 -12.06 -6.88
N ILE A 32 3.07 -11.75 -6.84
CA ILE A 32 3.61 -10.42 -7.13
C ILE A 32 4.07 -10.25 -8.59
N GLY A 33 3.46 -10.95 -9.54
CA GLY A 33 3.82 -10.96 -10.97
C GLY A 33 3.89 -9.58 -11.61
N CYS A 34 3.00 -8.65 -11.22
CA CYS A 34 3.07 -7.27 -11.70
C CYS A 34 4.31 -6.50 -11.20
N GLN A 35 4.77 -6.80 -9.98
CA GLN A 35 5.98 -6.20 -9.42
C GLN A 35 7.22 -6.83 -10.04
N LEU A 36 7.20 -8.16 -10.24
CA LEU A 36 8.27 -8.90 -10.89
C LEU A 36 8.48 -8.38 -12.32
N HIS A 37 7.40 -8.27 -13.10
CA HIS A 37 7.45 -7.71 -14.45
C HIS A 37 8.10 -6.32 -14.47
N ARG A 38 7.66 -5.41 -13.58
CA ARG A 38 8.25 -4.07 -13.45
C ARG A 38 9.73 -4.12 -13.08
N SER A 39 10.12 -5.01 -12.17
CA SER A 39 11.52 -5.17 -11.75
C SER A 39 12.40 -5.64 -12.91
N CYS A 40 11.91 -6.54 -13.77
CA CYS A 40 12.66 -7.02 -14.93
C CYS A 40 13.02 -5.89 -15.91
N TYR A 41 12.15 -4.90 -16.10
CA TYR A 41 12.46 -3.73 -16.93
C TYR A 41 13.30 -2.70 -16.19
N LYS A 42 13.00 -2.46 -14.90
CA LYS A 42 13.71 -1.44 -14.12
C LYS A 42 15.17 -1.78 -13.87
N TRP A 43 15.47 -3.05 -13.62
CA TRP A 43 16.79 -3.52 -13.20
C TRP A 43 17.48 -4.40 -14.26
N ASP A 44 16.92 -4.41 -15.47
CA ASP A 44 17.42 -5.18 -16.60
C ASP A 44 17.63 -6.68 -16.32
N LEU A 45 16.62 -7.32 -15.71
CA LEU A 45 16.66 -8.73 -15.35
C LEU A 45 16.06 -9.58 -16.47
N LEU A 46 16.63 -10.77 -16.68
CA LEU A 46 16.23 -11.73 -17.72
C LEU A 46 16.24 -11.14 -19.15
N PRO A 47 17.27 -10.34 -19.55
CA PRO A 47 17.22 -9.55 -20.77
C PRO A 47 16.94 -10.39 -22.02
N ASP A 48 17.53 -11.58 -22.11
CA ASP A 48 17.42 -12.49 -23.25
C ASP A 48 16.10 -13.26 -23.32
N TYR A 49 15.27 -13.19 -22.28
CA TYR A 49 14.06 -14.00 -22.16
C TYR A 49 12.77 -13.19 -22.03
N ARG A 50 12.85 -11.88 -21.73
CA ARG A 50 11.69 -11.03 -21.40
C ARG A 50 10.60 -11.03 -22.47
N ASP A 51 10.97 -11.00 -23.74
CA ASP A 51 10.08 -11.03 -24.90
C ASP A 51 9.30 -12.35 -25.02
N ARG A 52 9.84 -13.43 -24.44
CA ARG A 52 9.25 -14.76 -24.42
C ARG A 52 8.38 -15.01 -23.19
N ILE A 53 8.30 -14.07 -22.25
CA ILE A 53 7.56 -14.23 -20.99
C ILE A 53 6.32 -13.34 -20.98
N VAL A 54 5.16 -13.93 -20.70
CA VAL A 54 3.96 -13.18 -20.31
C VAL A 54 3.78 -13.29 -18.80
N PHE A 55 3.95 -12.18 -18.08
CA PHE A 55 3.75 -12.15 -16.63
C PHE A 55 2.28 -11.93 -16.28
N THR A 56 1.74 -12.73 -15.35
CA THR A 56 0.40 -12.63 -14.81
C THR A 56 0.40 -12.90 -13.30
N ILE A 57 -0.75 -12.66 -12.66
CA ILE A 57 -0.98 -12.93 -11.25
C ILE A 57 -1.96 -14.11 -11.15
N SER A 58 -1.80 -15.00 -10.18
CA SER A 58 -2.80 -16.04 -9.89
C SER A 58 -4.19 -15.43 -9.68
N VAL A 59 -5.26 -16.14 -10.07
CA VAL A 59 -6.63 -15.58 -10.15
C VAL A 59 -7.08 -14.96 -8.83
N PHE A 60 -6.87 -15.67 -7.71
CA PHE A 60 -7.23 -15.18 -6.40
C PHE A 60 -6.42 -13.95 -5.96
N HIS A 61 -5.12 -13.95 -6.23
CA HIS A 61 -4.24 -12.84 -5.84
C HIS A 61 -4.47 -11.59 -6.68
N ALA A 62 -4.89 -11.73 -7.94
CA ALA A 62 -5.19 -10.60 -8.80
C ALA A 62 -6.22 -9.65 -8.16
N PHE A 63 -7.23 -10.19 -7.47
CA PHE A 63 -8.24 -9.38 -6.76
C PHE A 63 -7.68 -8.61 -5.55
N GLY A 64 -6.62 -9.12 -4.93
CA GLY A 64 -5.90 -8.41 -3.86
C GLY A 64 -5.06 -7.22 -4.36
N HIS A 65 -4.84 -7.12 -5.67
CA HIS A 65 -4.07 -6.04 -6.27
C HIS A 65 -4.95 -4.86 -6.69
N GLN A 66 -4.29 -3.74 -7.01
CA GLN A 66 -4.95 -2.55 -7.56
C GLN A 66 -5.76 -2.89 -8.81
N TRP A 67 -6.85 -2.14 -9.04
CA TRP A 67 -7.72 -2.29 -10.22
C TRP A 67 -6.97 -2.43 -11.54
N LEU A 68 -5.91 -1.63 -11.74
CA LEU A 68 -5.07 -1.72 -12.93
C LEU A 68 -4.42 -3.10 -13.12
N CYS A 69 -3.96 -3.72 -12.02
CA CYS A 69 -3.41 -5.06 -12.07
C CYS A 69 -4.46 -6.12 -12.43
N GLN A 70 -5.69 -5.95 -11.96
CA GLN A 70 -6.82 -6.82 -12.32
C GLN A 70 -7.20 -6.71 -13.80
N ILE A 71 -6.89 -5.61 -14.48
CA ILE A 71 -7.09 -5.47 -15.92
C ILE A 71 -5.93 -6.11 -16.69
N ILE A 72 -4.69 -5.78 -16.32
CA ILE A 72 -3.50 -6.08 -17.13
C ILE A 72 -2.95 -7.48 -16.86
N TYR A 73 -2.93 -7.91 -15.60
CA TYR A 73 -2.20 -9.11 -15.16
C TYR A 73 -3.13 -10.27 -14.77
N HIS A 74 -4.45 -10.07 -14.81
CA HIS A 74 -5.39 -11.14 -14.52
C HIS A 74 -5.36 -12.17 -15.67
N PRO A 75 -5.18 -13.47 -15.40
CA PRO A 75 -4.84 -14.46 -16.42
C PRO A 75 -6.01 -14.71 -17.37
N ARG A 76 -7.26 -14.59 -16.91
CA ARG A 76 -8.45 -14.61 -17.78
C ARG A 76 -8.52 -13.47 -18.81
N LYS A 77 -7.72 -12.42 -18.65
CA LYS A 77 -7.63 -11.26 -19.56
C LYS A 77 -6.33 -11.25 -20.37
N CYS A 78 -5.46 -12.24 -20.13
CA CYS A 78 -4.19 -12.40 -20.82
C CYS A 78 -4.30 -13.57 -21.81
N ALA A 79 -3.79 -13.37 -23.02
CA ALA A 79 -3.71 -14.46 -23.99
C ALA A 79 -2.84 -15.61 -23.46
N CYS A 80 -3.13 -16.82 -23.93
CA CYS A 80 -2.33 -18.03 -23.68
C CYS A 80 -2.41 -18.64 -22.26
N PHE A 81 -3.25 -18.13 -21.35
CA PHE A 81 -3.46 -18.75 -20.02
C PHE A 81 -4.69 -19.64 -19.94
N GLY A 82 -5.62 -19.53 -20.90
CA GLY A 82 -6.86 -20.30 -20.92
C GLY A 82 -7.61 -20.24 -19.58
N LEU A 83 -7.92 -21.42 -19.04
CA LEU A 83 -8.61 -21.58 -17.76
C LEU A 83 -7.68 -21.85 -16.55
N SER A 84 -6.37 -21.65 -16.68
CA SER A 84 -5.43 -21.77 -15.55
C SER A 84 -5.71 -20.71 -14.48
N ASP A 85 -5.78 -21.13 -13.22
CA ASP A 85 -5.97 -20.29 -12.04
C ASP A 85 -4.66 -19.89 -11.37
N GLY A 86 -3.61 -20.68 -11.59
CA GLY A 86 -2.28 -20.48 -11.00
C GLY A 86 -2.07 -21.17 -9.67
N GLU A 87 -2.94 -22.12 -9.29
CA GLU A 87 -2.85 -22.82 -7.99
C GLU A 87 -2.01 -24.11 -8.03
N GLY A 88 -1.27 -24.33 -9.12
CA GLY A 88 -0.54 -25.58 -9.32
C GLY A 88 0.52 -25.85 -8.24
N CYS A 89 1.19 -24.80 -7.75
CA CYS A 89 2.20 -24.93 -6.71
C CYS A 89 1.56 -25.25 -5.35
N GLU A 90 0.40 -24.66 -5.07
CA GLU A 90 -0.38 -24.81 -3.86
C GLU A 90 -1.01 -26.21 -3.79
N CYS A 91 -1.54 -26.70 -4.92
CA CYS A 91 -2.03 -28.07 -5.04
C CYS A 91 -0.90 -29.10 -4.80
N LEU A 92 0.27 -28.88 -5.41
CA LEU A 92 1.43 -29.74 -5.18
C LEU A 92 1.88 -29.69 -3.71
N TRP A 93 1.96 -28.48 -3.13
CA TRP A 93 2.30 -28.30 -1.73
C TRP A 93 1.32 -29.06 -0.82
N SER A 94 0.01 -28.91 -1.05
CA SER A 94 -1.02 -29.63 -0.30
C SER A 94 -0.85 -31.15 -0.38
N ALA A 95 -0.43 -31.68 -1.54
CA ALA A 95 -0.17 -33.11 -1.71
C ALA A 95 1.11 -33.57 -0.98
N LEU A 96 2.04 -32.66 -0.69
CA LEU A 96 3.30 -32.93 0.00
C LEU A 96 3.28 -32.57 1.49
N ASP A 97 2.29 -31.81 1.97
CA ASP A 97 2.26 -31.20 3.30
C ASP A 97 2.40 -32.23 4.45
N HIS A 98 1.79 -33.41 4.29
CA HIS A 98 1.89 -34.51 5.26
C HIS A 98 3.34 -35.00 5.50
N LEU A 99 4.26 -34.76 4.56
CA LEU A 99 5.67 -35.12 4.70
C LEU A 99 6.43 -34.17 5.61
N VAL A 100 5.95 -32.95 5.83
CA VAL A 100 6.69 -31.88 6.53
C VAL A 100 7.09 -32.31 7.94
N ALA A 101 6.17 -32.92 8.70
CA ALA A 101 6.42 -33.35 10.07
C ALA A 101 7.54 -34.39 10.16
N GLY A 102 7.48 -35.44 9.31
CA GLY A 102 8.47 -36.51 9.30
C GLY A 102 9.83 -36.07 8.76
N LEU A 103 9.83 -35.27 7.68
CA LEU A 103 11.06 -34.87 7.01
C LEU A 103 11.82 -33.76 7.72
N ARG A 104 11.21 -33.08 8.69
CA ARG A 104 11.87 -32.05 9.50
C ARG A 104 13.02 -32.62 10.32
N VAL A 105 12.92 -33.87 10.77
CA VAL A 105 13.94 -34.58 11.56
C VAL A 105 14.84 -35.50 10.73
N SER A 106 14.53 -35.69 9.45
CA SER A 106 15.33 -36.51 8.53
C SER A 106 16.60 -35.78 8.04
N GLY A 107 17.63 -36.56 7.74
CA GLY A 107 18.84 -36.08 7.07
C GLY A 107 18.55 -35.57 5.65
N TYR A 108 19.47 -34.77 5.11
CA TYR A 108 19.34 -34.12 3.80
C TYR A 108 19.00 -35.10 2.66
N PHE A 109 19.78 -36.17 2.52
CA PHE A 109 19.60 -37.14 1.43
C PHE A 109 18.27 -37.91 1.54
N GLN A 110 17.88 -38.27 2.77
CA GLN A 110 16.61 -38.95 3.00
C GLN A 110 15.43 -38.04 2.66
N ARG A 111 15.48 -36.76 3.08
CA ARG A 111 14.47 -35.76 2.71
C ARG A 111 14.33 -35.63 1.20
N LEU A 112 15.45 -35.51 0.49
CA LEU A 112 15.45 -35.41 -0.97
C LEU A 112 14.85 -36.67 -1.62
N TYR A 113 15.27 -37.85 -1.19
CA TYR A 113 14.78 -39.13 -1.70
C TYR A 113 13.27 -39.29 -1.51
N VAL A 114 12.75 -39.00 -0.31
CA VAL A 114 11.32 -39.14 0.00
C VAL A 114 10.48 -38.15 -0.79
N ILE A 115 10.88 -36.87 -0.87
CA ILE A 115 10.18 -35.87 -1.67
C ILE A 115 10.15 -36.30 -3.14
N ASN A 116 11.29 -36.73 -3.69
CA ASN A 116 11.37 -37.15 -5.08
C ASN A 116 10.49 -38.38 -5.35
N SER A 117 10.52 -39.37 -4.45
CA SER A 117 9.68 -40.57 -4.54
C SER A 117 8.20 -40.22 -4.50
N GLN A 118 7.79 -39.30 -3.63
CA GLN A 118 6.40 -38.85 -3.55
C GLN A 118 5.98 -38.11 -4.82
N ILE A 119 6.84 -37.26 -5.39
CA ILE A 119 6.58 -36.58 -6.67
C ILE A 119 6.38 -37.61 -7.79
N HIS A 120 7.23 -38.63 -7.90
CA HIS A 120 7.06 -39.71 -8.88
C HIS A 120 5.76 -40.49 -8.68
N HIS A 121 5.36 -40.73 -7.44
CA HIS A 121 4.09 -41.38 -7.13
C HIS A 121 2.89 -40.53 -7.58
N LEU A 122 2.88 -39.25 -7.24
CA LEU A 122 1.83 -38.29 -7.65
C LEU A 122 1.75 -38.17 -9.18
N ASP A 123 2.90 -38.11 -9.85
CA ASP A 123 3.00 -38.09 -11.30
C ASP A 123 2.43 -39.37 -11.94
N GLY A 124 2.69 -40.54 -11.32
CA GLY A 124 2.05 -41.81 -11.70
C GLY A 124 0.52 -41.80 -11.55
N LEU A 125 -0.01 -41.20 -10.48
CA LEU A 125 -1.45 -41.03 -10.28
C LEU A 125 -2.06 -40.09 -11.33
N HIS A 126 -1.45 -38.92 -11.54
CA HIS A 126 -1.93 -37.94 -12.51
C HIS A 126 -1.91 -38.47 -13.94
N ARG A 127 -0.88 -39.23 -14.33
CA ARG A 127 -0.82 -39.89 -15.64
C ARG A 127 -1.98 -40.86 -15.85
N ARG A 128 -2.35 -41.65 -14.85
CA ARG A 128 -3.49 -42.59 -14.96
C ARG A 128 -4.82 -41.87 -15.18
N GLY A 129 -4.99 -40.70 -14.58
CA GLY A 129 -6.20 -39.88 -14.69
C GLY A 129 -6.19 -38.80 -15.78
N ILE A 130 -5.17 -38.77 -16.65
CA ILE A 130 -4.96 -37.63 -17.56
C ILE A 130 -6.10 -37.47 -18.58
N ALA A 131 -6.63 -38.58 -19.10
CA ALA A 131 -7.70 -38.55 -20.08
C ALA A 131 -8.99 -37.95 -19.49
N GLU A 132 -9.40 -38.44 -18.31
CA GLU A 132 -10.56 -37.91 -17.59
C GLU A 132 -10.37 -36.43 -17.21
N TRP A 133 -9.16 -36.06 -16.78
CA TRP A 133 -8.83 -34.67 -16.50
C TRP A 133 -8.94 -33.78 -17.74
N LEU A 134 -8.43 -34.23 -18.90
CA LEU A 134 -8.53 -33.49 -20.16
C LEU A 134 -9.98 -33.32 -20.60
N VAL A 135 -10.80 -34.37 -20.52
CA VAL A 135 -12.24 -34.31 -20.85
C VAL A 135 -12.94 -33.27 -19.98
N ARG A 136 -12.75 -33.31 -18.64
CA ARG A 136 -13.34 -32.32 -17.73
C ARG A 136 -12.90 -30.89 -18.06
N LYS A 137 -11.61 -30.68 -18.36
CA LYS A 137 -11.09 -29.35 -18.74
C LYS A 137 -11.67 -28.88 -20.07
N TYR A 138 -11.81 -29.77 -21.05
CA TYR A 138 -12.43 -29.46 -22.33
C TYR A 138 -13.90 -29.08 -22.16
N GLU A 139 -14.68 -29.84 -21.39
CA GLU A 139 -16.09 -29.53 -21.13
C GLU A 139 -16.27 -28.20 -20.39
N ALA A 140 -15.44 -27.93 -19.38
CA ALA A 140 -15.43 -26.64 -18.69
C ALA A 140 -15.09 -25.47 -19.64
N CYS A 141 -14.14 -25.66 -20.55
CA CYS A 141 -13.79 -24.68 -21.57
C CYS A 141 -14.95 -24.46 -22.55
N ARG A 142 -15.56 -25.55 -23.05
CA ARG A 142 -16.67 -25.52 -23.99
C ARG A 142 -17.87 -24.81 -23.40
N SER A 143 -18.24 -25.13 -22.15
CA SER A 143 -19.34 -24.48 -21.44
C SER A 143 -19.15 -22.96 -21.35
N ARG A 144 -17.97 -22.52 -20.90
CA ARG A 144 -17.65 -21.08 -20.80
C ARG A 144 -17.58 -20.39 -22.16
N TRP A 145 -17.16 -21.10 -23.20
CA TRP A 145 -17.15 -20.57 -24.57
C TRP A 145 -18.57 -20.34 -25.10
N ILE A 146 -19.48 -21.29 -24.87
CA ILE A 146 -20.90 -21.14 -25.22
C ILE A 146 -21.52 -19.95 -24.49
N GLU A 147 -21.31 -19.85 -23.17
CA GLU A 147 -21.79 -18.73 -22.35
C GLU A 147 -21.26 -17.38 -22.87
N ALA A 148 -19.95 -17.32 -23.19
CA ALA A 148 -19.34 -16.11 -23.72
C ALA A 148 -19.91 -15.74 -25.11
N GLN A 149 -20.16 -16.71 -25.97
CA GLN A 149 -20.78 -16.46 -27.28
C GLN A 149 -22.21 -15.95 -27.16
N ASP A 150 -23.02 -16.56 -26.31
CA ASP A 150 -24.39 -16.10 -26.02
C ASP A 150 -24.39 -14.67 -25.46
N GLY A 151 -23.46 -14.37 -24.54
CA GLY A 151 -23.26 -13.02 -24.02
C GLY A 151 -22.90 -12.01 -25.12
N LEU A 152 -22.00 -12.38 -26.05
CA LEU A 152 -21.63 -11.52 -27.18
C LEU A 152 -22.79 -11.29 -28.15
N GLN A 153 -23.59 -12.32 -28.43
CA GLN A 153 -24.78 -12.20 -29.28
C GLN A 153 -25.82 -11.26 -28.66
N LYS A 154 -26.07 -11.38 -27.35
CA LYS A 154 -27.00 -10.51 -26.60
C LYS A 154 -26.58 -9.04 -26.62
N CYS A 155 -25.28 -8.75 -26.63
CA CYS A 155 -24.80 -7.37 -26.68
C CYS A 155 -25.17 -6.64 -27.98
N SER A 156 -25.43 -7.35 -29.10
CA SER A 156 -25.75 -6.74 -30.40
C SER A 156 -24.74 -5.69 -30.88
N LEU A 157 -23.49 -5.79 -30.45
CA LEU A 157 -22.39 -4.89 -30.79
C LEU A 157 -21.36 -5.62 -31.64
N THR A 158 -20.68 -4.89 -32.54
CA THR A 158 -19.61 -5.48 -33.35
C THR A 158 -18.40 -5.82 -32.49
N MET A 159 -17.72 -6.92 -32.82
CA MET A 159 -16.50 -7.34 -32.13
C MET A 159 -15.39 -6.28 -32.20
N GLU A 160 -15.35 -5.50 -33.29
CA GLU A 160 -14.42 -4.38 -33.46
C GLU A 160 -14.67 -3.32 -32.39
N PHE A 161 -15.92 -2.87 -32.23
CA PHE A 161 -16.28 -1.90 -31.20
C PHE A 161 -15.93 -2.40 -29.79
N LEU A 162 -16.23 -3.67 -29.48
CA LEU A 162 -15.92 -4.24 -28.16
C LEU A 162 -14.41 -4.30 -27.89
N ARG A 163 -13.60 -4.64 -28.90
CA ARG A 163 -12.13 -4.62 -28.79
C ARG A 163 -11.61 -3.20 -28.58
N ASP A 164 -12.14 -2.22 -29.30
CA ASP A 164 -11.75 -0.82 -29.13
C ASP A 164 -12.09 -0.29 -27.73
N GLN A 165 -13.29 -0.60 -27.22
CA GLN A 165 -13.67 -0.26 -25.85
C GLN A 165 -12.76 -0.94 -24.83
N TRP A 166 -12.36 -2.20 -25.06
CA TRP A 166 -11.41 -2.90 -24.20
C TRP A 166 -10.02 -2.24 -24.19
N GLU A 167 -9.50 -1.87 -25.36
CA GLU A 167 -8.24 -1.13 -25.46
C GLU A 167 -8.32 0.25 -24.79
N LEU A 168 -9.43 0.97 -24.94
CA LEU A 168 -9.68 2.24 -24.25
C LEU A 168 -9.68 2.06 -22.72
N GLN A 169 -10.29 1.00 -22.20
CA GLN A 169 -10.24 0.68 -20.77
C GLN A 169 -8.82 0.40 -20.30
N LYS A 170 -8.03 -0.38 -21.04
CA LYS A 170 -6.62 -0.63 -20.71
C LYS A 170 -5.80 0.66 -20.72
N LYS A 171 -5.90 1.46 -21.78
CA LYS A 171 -5.16 2.73 -21.92
C LYS A 171 -5.56 3.72 -20.82
N SER A 172 -6.85 3.95 -20.61
CA SER A 172 -7.34 4.86 -19.57
C SER A 172 -6.97 4.40 -18.16
N ALA A 173 -6.92 3.10 -17.91
CA ALA A 173 -6.47 2.57 -16.63
C ALA A 173 -4.95 2.75 -16.44
N GLN A 174 -4.13 2.59 -17.50
CA GLN A 174 -2.68 2.80 -17.47
C GLN A 174 -2.27 4.27 -17.32
N THR A 175 -2.98 5.18 -18.00
CA THR A 175 -2.65 6.61 -18.02
C THR A 175 -3.23 7.39 -16.85
N LYS A 176 -4.16 6.80 -16.09
CA LYS A 176 -4.69 7.41 -14.86
C LYS A 176 -3.55 7.63 -13.87
N PRO A 177 -3.32 8.87 -13.41
CA PRO A 177 -2.33 9.11 -12.37
C PRO A 177 -2.70 8.26 -11.15
N LEU A 178 -1.72 7.51 -10.63
CA LEU A 178 -1.85 6.82 -9.36
C LEU A 178 -2.37 7.83 -8.34
N ARG A 179 -3.56 7.58 -7.77
CA ARG A 179 -4.06 8.38 -6.64
C ARG A 179 -2.94 8.35 -5.60
N ARG A 180 -2.31 9.50 -5.36
CA ARG A 180 -1.33 9.66 -4.28
C ARG A 180 -2.06 9.40 -2.97
N GLN A 181 -2.04 8.16 -2.51
CA GLN A 181 -2.38 7.85 -1.13
C GLN A 181 -1.26 8.43 -0.29
N VAL A 182 -1.52 9.62 0.28
CA VAL A 182 -0.66 10.15 1.32
C VAL A 182 -0.73 9.15 2.47
N LYS A 183 0.44 8.73 2.98
CA LYS A 183 0.52 7.93 4.20
C LYS A 183 -0.33 8.61 5.27
N ASP A 184 -1.23 7.84 5.89
CA ASP A 184 -2.17 8.33 6.92
C ASP A 184 -3.28 9.28 6.43
N ALA A 185 -3.62 9.28 5.13
CA ALA A 185 -4.73 10.09 4.59
C ALA A 185 -6.05 9.89 5.37
N GLY A 186 -6.38 8.65 5.76
CA GLY A 186 -7.55 8.36 6.58
C GLY A 186 -7.48 8.96 7.99
N ALA A 187 -6.31 8.94 8.63
CA ALA A 187 -6.12 9.56 9.94
C ALA A 187 -6.25 11.08 9.85
N ARG A 188 -5.72 11.70 8.78
CA ARG A 188 -5.90 13.14 8.52
C ARG A 188 -7.36 13.51 8.27
N THR A 189 -8.12 12.67 7.57
CA THR A 189 -9.56 12.86 7.38
C THR A 189 -10.30 12.76 8.71
N ILE A 190 -9.93 11.81 9.58
CA ILE A 190 -10.47 11.68 10.93
C ILE A 190 -10.15 12.92 11.78
N ASP A 191 -8.90 13.38 11.80
CA ASP A 191 -8.47 14.60 12.52
C ASP A 191 -9.26 15.82 12.05
N ALA A 192 -9.46 15.97 10.74
CA ALA A 192 -10.24 17.06 10.17
C ALA A 192 -11.73 16.99 10.53
N ILE A 193 -12.31 15.79 10.62
CA ILE A 193 -13.68 15.58 11.11
C ILE A 193 -13.79 15.99 12.59
N LEU A 194 -12.81 15.64 13.42
CA LEU A 194 -12.79 16.02 14.85
C LEU A 194 -12.68 17.54 15.02
N VAL A 195 -11.85 18.20 14.23
CA VAL A 195 -11.74 19.67 14.23
C VAL A 195 -13.07 20.33 13.83
N LEU A 196 -13.75 19.81 12.80
CA LEU A 196 -15.08 20.30 12.40
C LEU A 196 -16.12 20.07 13.51
N GLN A 197 -16.04 18.98 14.27
CA GLN A 197 -16.92 18.75 15.42
C GLN A 197 -16.68 19.76 16.55
N ASP A 198 -15.44 20.08 16.86
CA ASP A 198 -15.11 21.13 17.83
C ASP A 198 -15.60 22.51 17.37
N GLN A 199 -15.42 22.83 16.09
CA GLN A 199 -15.91 24.08 15.52
C GLN A 199 -17.44 24.19 15.62
N LEU A 200 -18.18 23.12 15.33
CA LEU A 200 -19.63 23.08 15.50
C LEU A 200 -20.07 23.33 16.95
N LYS A 201 -19.37 22.75 17.94
CA LYS A 201 -19.67 23.01 19.36
C LYS A 201 -19.47 24.48 19.73
N VAL A 202 -18.40 25.11 19.25
CA VAL A 202 -18.13 26.53 19.51
C VAL A 202 -19.20 27.41 18.85
N LEU A 203 -19.58 27.09 17.62
CA LEU A 203 -20.66 27.81 16.92
C LEU A 203 -21.99 27.65 17.67
N ASP A 204 -22.35 26.45 18.11
CA ASP A 204 -23.56 26.19 18.91
C ASP A 204 -23.56 26.98 20.23
N MET A 205 -22.41 27.04 20.93
CA MET A 205 -22.27 27.83 22.15
C MET A 205 -22.43 29.34 21.91
N ASN A 206 -21.88 29.85 20.80
CA ASN A 206 -21.99 31.27 20.45
C ASN A 206 -23.42 31.65 20.04
N ILE A 207 -24.07 30.80 19.23
CA ILE A 207 -25.47 30.98 18.81
C ILE A 207 -26.36 31.01 20.07
N THR A 208 -26.27 30.00 20.93
CA THR A 208 -27.09 29.94 22.16
C THR A 208 -26.84 31.09 23.13
N LYS A 209 -25.61 31.62 23.19
CA LYS A 209 -25.28 32.81 24.00
C LYS A 209 -25.97 34.06 23.45
N LEU A 210 -25.92 34.27 22.13
CA LEU A 210 -26.55 35.41 21.48
C LEU A 210 -28.08 35.31 21.53
N GLU A 211 -28.65 34.12 21.30
CA GLU A 211 -30.10 33.88 21.46
C GLU A 211 -30.57 34.21 22.88
N LYS A 212 -29.82 33.81 23.92
CA LYS A 212 -30.14 34.15 25.31
C LYS A 212 -30.04 35.65 25.61
N ALA A 213 -29.13 36.37 24.96
CA ALA A 213 -29.02 37.82 25.10
C ALA A 213 -30.21 38.54 24.45
N VAL A 214 -30.65 38.07 23.27
CA VAL A 214 -31.86 38.54 22.60
C VAL A 214 -33.10 38.29 23.46
N MET A 215 -33.25 37.09 24.03
CA MET A 215 -34.38 36.76 24.92
C MET A 215 -34.42 37.58 26.23
N LYS A 216 -33.29 38.17 26.65
CA LYS A 216 -33.20 39.06 27.81
C LYS A 216 -33.44 40.54 27.46
N GLY A 217 -33.84 40.85 26.22
CA GLY A 217 -34.10 42.21 25.75
C GLY A 217 -32.83 43.02 25.46
N GLN A 218 -31.66 42.37 25.36
CA GLN A 218 -30.38 43.01 25.07
C GLN A 218 -29.96 42.84 23.59
N GLY A 219 -30.92 42.53 22.71
CA GLY A 219 -30.66 42.30 21.28
C GLY A 219 -30.98 43.53 20.44
N ASP A 220 -30.02 43.96 19.63
CA ASP A 220 -30.19 44.93 18.55
C ASP A 220 -30.31 44.21 17.18
N THR A 221 -30.57 44.98 16.11
CA THR A 221 -30.62 44.47 14.73
C THR A 221 -29.29 43.83 14.28
N ASP A 222 -28.16 44.32 14.79
CA ASP A 222 -26.82 43.76 14.53
C ASP A 222 -26.66 42.36 15.14
N THR A 223 -27.17 42.15 16.35
CA THR A 223 -27.18 40.84 17.03
C THR A 223 -27.99 39.81 16.23
N MET A 224 -29.13 40.21 15.65
CA MET A 224 -29.93 39.34 14.79
C MET A 224 -29.19 38.95 13.51
N PHE A 225 -28.49 39.89 12.88
CA PHE A 225 -27.68 39.62 11.69
C PHE A 225 -26.52 38.66 12.00
N ARG A 226 -25.86 38.86 13.15
CA ARG A 226 -24.77 37.99 13.61
C ARG A 226 -25.21 36.55 13.90
N ILE A 227 -26.42 36.36 14.44
CA ILE A 227 -27.01 35.02 14.62
C ILE A 227 -27.23 34.34 13.25
N ALA A 228 -27.77 35.06 12.27
CA ALA A 228 -28.01 34.52 10.93
C ALA A 228 -26.69 34.09 10.23
N GLU A 229 -25.64 34.89 10.37
CA GLU A 229 -24.29 34.57 9.86
C GLU A 229 -23.73 33.30 10.50
N LEU A 230 -23.80 33.17 11.83
CA LEU A 230 -23.32 31.99 12.56
C LEU A 230 -24.11 30.72 12.20
N LEU A 231 -25.43 30.83 11.93
CA LEU A 231 -26.25 29.71 11.47
C LEU A 231 -25.85 29.23 10.07
N GLU A 232 -25.50 30.14 9.16
CA GLU A 232 -24.96 29.83 7.84
C GLU A 232 -23.60 29.13 7.94
N GLU A 233 -22.68 29.66 8.75
CA GLU A 233 -21.36 29.04 8.99
C GLU A 233 -21.50 27.64 9.57
N ARG A 234 -22.39 27.47 10.55
CA ARG A 234 -22.71 26.17 11.15
C ARG A 234 -23.21 25.18 10.11
N ARG A 235 -24.13 25.58 9.23
CA ARG A 235 -24.65 24.73 8.16
C ARG A 235 -23.53 24.30 7.20
N ARG A 236 -22.67 25.23 6.76
CA ARG A 236 -21.53 24.91 5.88
C ARG A 236 -20.56 23.93 6.53
N ALA A 237 -20.21 24.15 7.80
CA ALA A 237 -19.34 23.26 8.56
C ALA A 237 -19.95 21.86 8.72
N MET A 238 -21.27 21.79 8.94
CA MET A 238 -21.99 20.53 9.08
C MET A 238 -22.05 19.73 7.77
N THR A 239 -22.37 20.38 6.64
CA THR A 239 -22.35 19.73 5.32
C THR A 239 -20.95 19.21 4.97
N LYS A 240 -19.91 20.00 5.27
CA LYS A 240 -18.52 19.59 5.03
C LYS A 240 -18.14 18.37 5.87
N LYS A 241 -18.51 18.36 7.15
CA LYS A 241 -18.29 17.22 8.05
C LYS A 241 -18.96 15.95 7.50
N HIS A 242 -20.23 16.02 7.11
CA HIS A 242 -20.97 14.86 6.62
C HIS A 242 -20.35 14.26 5.36
N ARG A 243 -20.00 15.12 4.38
CA ARG A 243 -19.27 14.69 3.18
C ARG A 243 -17.95 13.98 3.48
N MET A 244 -17.24 14.42 4.52
CA MET A 244 -15.98 13.80 4.94
C MET A 244 -16.22 12.44 5.62
N GLU A 245 -17.27 12.31 6.43
CA GLU A 245 -17.69 11.02 7.01
C GLU A 245 -18.10 10.01 5.93
N ASP A 246 -18.82 10.48 4.91
CA ASP A 246 -19.25 9.65 3.77
C ASP A 246 -18.07 9.18 2.92
N SER A 247 -16.99 9.95 2.87
CA SER A 247 -15.78 9.59 2.13
C SER A 247 -14.90 8.51 2.79
N LEU A 248 -15.17 8.16 4.07
CA LEU A 248 -14.42 7.13 4.79
C LEU A 248 -14.86 5.72 4.40
N ASP A 249 -13.90 4.80 4.32
CA ASP A 249 -14.15 3.37 4.14
C ASP A 249 -14.79 2.73 5.39
N LEU A 250 -15.38 1.55 5.22
CA LEU A 250 -16.11 0.81 6.28
C LEU A 250 -15.29 0.63 7.56
N ARG A 251 -14.00 0.29 7.44
CA ARG A 251 -13.11 0.05 8.58
C ARG A 251 -12.81 1.34 9.35
N ARG A 252 -12.52 2.44 8.64
CA ARG A 252 -12.27 3.74 9.27
C ARG A 252 -13.52 4.39 9.85
N ARG A 253 -14.70 4.09 9.30
CA ARG A 253 -15.98 4.47 9.94
C ARG A 253 -16.16 3.77 11.28
N GLN A 254 -15.81 2.47 11.37
CA GLN A 254 -15.81 1.73 12.63
C GLN A 254 -14.77 2.28 13.61
N ASP A 255 -13.55 2.60 13.15
CA ASP A 255 -12.52 3.25 13.98
C ASP A 255 -13.02 4.60 14.52
N LEU A 256 -13.66 5.42 13.68
CA LEU A 256 -14.24 6.70 14.09
C LEU A 256 -15.35 6.52 15.14
N GLN A 257 -16.19 5.49 15.01
CA GLN A 257 -17.23 5.16 16.00
C GLN A 257 -16.63 4.68 17.32
N ALA A 258 -15.62 3.80 17.28
CA ALA A 258 -14.91 3.32 18.47
C ALA A 258 -14.17 4.46 19.20
N LEU A 259 -13.56 5.38 18.44
CA LEU A 259 -12.93 6.59 18.97
C LEU A 259 -13.94 7.51 19.66
N ARG A 260 -15.15 7.66 19.09
CA ARG A 260 -16.26 8.42 19.70
C ARG A 260 -16.76 7.78 20.99
N ALA A 261 -16.80 6.46 21.05
CA ALA A 261 -17.25 5.72 22.24
C ALA A 261 -16.24 5.80 23.39
N SER A 262 -14.94 5.95 23.09
CA SER A 262 -13.88 6.02 24.09
C SER A 262 -13.65 7.46 24.59
N ARG A 263 -14.06 7.73 25.83
CA ARG A 263 -13.81 9.02 26.51
C ARG A 263 -12.32 9.35 26.60
N TYR A 264 -11.47 8.36 26.85
CA TYR A 264 -10.02 8.54 26.97
C TYR A 264 -9.39 8.91 25.62
N LEU A 265 -9.73 8.19 24.54
CA LEU A 265 -9.17 8.45 23.21
C LEU A 265 -9.67 9.79 22.66
N THR A 266 -10.94 10.14 22.92
CA THR A 266 -11.50 11.46 22.58
C THR A 266 -10.74 12.58 23.31
N ALA A 267 -10.51 12.47 24.62
CA ALA A 267 -9.75 13.47 25.39
C ALA A 267 -8.31 13.61 24.89
N ARG A 268 -7.64 12.50 24.59
CA ARG A 268 -6.27 12.48 24.06
C ARG A 268 -6.16 13.12 22.68
N LEU A 269 -7.10 12.84 21.78
CA LEU A 269 -7.14 13.43 20.43
C LEU A 269 -7.45 14.93 20.49
N ASN A 270 -8.39 15.35 21.35
CA ASN A 270 -8.69 16.77 21.57
C ASN A 270 -7.48 17.52 22.12
N ALA A 271 -6.74 16.93 23.07
CA ALA A 271 -5.51 17.51 23.60
C ALA A 271 -4.42 17.63 22.52
N LEU A 272 -4.30 16.63 21.63
CA LEU A 272 -3.35 16.66 20.52
C LEU A 272 -3.73 17.72 19.48
N ALA A 273 -5.01 17.85 19.15
CA ALA A 273 -5.52 18.88 18.25
C ALA A 273 -5.34 20.30 18.83
N LEU A 274 -5.53 20.46 20.14
CA LEU A 274 -5.27 21.73 20.84
C LEU A 274 -3.77 22.08 20.82
N LYS A 275 -2.90 21.09 21.09
CA LYS A 275 -1.43 21.25 21.01
C LYS A 275 -0.99 21.69 19.61
N SER A 276 -1.51 21.06 18.55
CA SER A 276 -1.19 21.46 17.17
C SER A 276 -1.67 22.88 16.87
N ARG A 277 -2.89 23.25 17.27
CA ARG A 277 -3.42 24.63 17.11
C ARG A 277 -2.54 25.68 17.81
N ILE A 278 -2.10 25.41 19.04
CA ILE A 278 -1.22 26.31 19.80
C ILE A 278 0.13 26.45 19.08
N ARG A 279 0.71 25.33 18.62
CA ARG A 279 1.96 25.34 17.86
C ARG A 279 1.86 26.16 16.58
N ASP A 280 0.79 25.98 15.81
CA ASP A 280 0.60 26.72 14.56
C ASP A 280 0.43 28.22 14.81
N ARG A 281 -0.31 28.61 15.87
CA ARG A 281 -0.41 30.01 16.28
C ARG A 281 0.93 30.59 16.71
N LEU A 282 1.75 29.83 17.44
CA LEU A 282 3.10 30.24 17.83
C LEU A 282 4.00 30.40 16.60
N HIS A 283 3.95 29.47 15.64
CA HIS A 283 4.66 29.58 14.38
C HIS A 283 4.25 30.81 13.59
N GLN A 284 2.94 31.07 13.45
CA GLN A 284 2.43 32.27 12.78
C GLN A 284 2.86 33.56 13.49
N ARG A 285 2.82 33.57 14.83
CA ARG A 285 3.24 34.74 15.63
C ARG A 285 4.74 34.99 15.49
N LYS A 286 5.58 33.94 15.53
CA LYS A 286 7.02 34.01 15.25
C LYS A 286 7.29 34.54 13.83
N PHE A 287 6.53 34.08 12.84
CA PHE A 287 6.66 34.55 11.46
C PHE A 287 6.29 36.04 11.31
N LYS A 288 5.23 36.49 12.00
CA LYS A 288 4.85 37.90 12.07
C LYS A 288 5.92 38.75 12.77
N PHE A 289 6.45 38.30 13.90
CA PHE A 289 7.54 38.99 14.63
C PHE A 289 8.82 39.09 13.78
N ALA A 290 9.23 38.01 13.13
CA ALA A 290 10.39 38.02 12.21
C ALA A 290 10.16 38.91 10.97
N GLY A 291 8.91 39.20 10.61
CA GLY A 291 8.56 40.19 9.59
C GLY A 291 8.64 41.63 10.10
N ILE A 292 8.36 41.86 11.38
CA ILE A 292 8.44 43.17 12.04
C ILE A 292 9.91 43.52 12.37
N GLU A 293 10.69 42.59 12.92
CA GLU A 293 12.14 42.77 13.16
C GLU A 293 12.89 43.13 11.87
N ARG A 294 12.55 42.47 10.76
CA ARG A 294 13.15 42.79 9.46
C ARG A 294 12.82 44.20 8.98
N ARG A 295 11.64 44.75 9.33
CA ARG A 295 11.26 46.14 9.03
C ARG A 295 12.00 47.14 9.92
N PHE A 296 12.13 46.84 11.21
CA PHE A 296 12.93 47.68 12.13
C PHE A 296 14.41 47.70 11.76
N HIS A 297 14.99 46.58 11.30
CA HIS A 297 16.36 46.55 10.80
C HIS A 297 16.56 47.28 9.47
N THR A 298 15.52 47.41 8.62
CA THR A 298 15.60 48.22 7.38
C THR A 298 15.41 49.71 7.65
N GLU A 299 14.62 50.08 8.67
CA GLU A 299 14.50 51.48 9.11
C GLU A 299 15.70 51.95 9.93
N SER A 300 16.32 51.09 10.76
CA SER A 300 17.49 51.46 11.57
C SER A 300 18.80 51.54 10.78
N SER A 301 18.87 51.00 9.56
CA SER A 301 20.02 51.21 8.66
C SER A 301 20.14 52.64 8.13
N GLY A 302 19.17 53.52 8.42
CA GLY A 302 19.22 54.96 8.12
C GLY A 302 19.78 55.85 9.24
N ALA A 303 20.08 55.31 10.43
CA ALA A 303 20.59 56.12 11.55
C ALA A 303 21.70 55.37 12.29
N SER A 304 22.95 55.65 11.91
CA SER A 304 24.13 55.32 12.72
C SER A 304 24.17 56.25 13.94
N LEU A 305 24.18 55.69 15.15
CA LEU A 305 25.22 55.88 16.17
C LEU A 305 24.85 55.21 17.51
N ARG A 306 25.65 54.18 17.86
CA ARG A 306 26.20 53.85 19.18
C ARG A 306 25.35 54.12 20.44
N LEU A 307 24.92 53.04 21.10
CA LEU A 307 25.28 52.83 22.51
C LEU A 307 25.37 51.33 22.83
N ASP A 308 26.46 51.00 23.51
CA ASP A 308 27.06 49.70 23.72
C ASP A 308 26.48 48.87 24.89
N LEU A 309 26.73 47.56 24.81
CA LEU A 309 26.82 46.54 25.89
C LEU A 309 25.52 46.20 26.65
N ILE A 310 25.13 44.93 26.85
CA ILE A 310 25.91 43.79 27.35
C ILE A 310 25.42 42.49 26.67
N LEU A 311 26.29 41.86 25.89
CA LEU A 311 26.22 40.45 25.51
C LEU A 311 27.28 39.70 26.31
N SER A 312 26.82 38.90 27.27
CA SER A 312 27.63 37.86 27.90
C SER A 312 26.78 36.59 27.97
N ALA A 313 26.92 35.73 26.97
CA ALA A 313 26.89 34.27 27.07
C ALA A 313 26.85 33.68 25.65
N GLU A 314 28.03 33.36 25.13
CA GLU A 314 28.23 32.51 23.97
C GLU A 314 27.97 31.01 24.32
N PRO A 315 27.93 30.10 23.32
CA PRO A 315 26.96 29.02 23.24
C PRO A 315 27.52 27.66 23.68
N GLU A 316 26.68 26.82 24.29
CA GLU A 316 26.91 25.38 24.31
C GLU A 316 26.18 24.72 23.14
N SER A 317 26.99 24.07 22.33
CA SER A 317 26.68 23.18 21.21
C SER A 317 25.56 22.18 21.52
N TRP A 318 24.51 22.18 20.68
CA TRP A 318 23.69 21.00 20.47
C TRP A 318 23.79 20.57 19.01
N GLU A 319 24.74 19.69 18.77
CA GLU A 319 24.88 18.94 17.54
C GLU A 319 23.63 18.11 17.24
N CYS A 320 23.34 18.03 15.95
CA CYS A 320 22.26 17.27 15.36
C CYS A 320 22.48 15.76 15.58
N VAL A 321 21.85 15.18 16.61
CA VAL A 321 21.82 13.72 16.81
C VAL A 321 20.89 13.09 15.76
N ARG A 322 21.47 12.62 14.65
CA ARG A 322 20.83 11.62 13.79
C ARG A 322 20.77 10.28 14.52
N PRO A 323 19.65 9.53 14.48
CA PRO A 323 19.64 8.15 14.98
C PRO A 323 20.49 7.27 14.04
N LYS A 324 21.63 6.77 14.52
CA LYS A 324 22.33 5.64 13.89
C LYS A 324 21.50 4.38 14.11
N VAL A 325 21.03 3.80 13.01
CA VAL A 325 20.45 2.45 12.96
C VAL A 325 21.58 1.47 13.30
N GLY A 326 21.45 0.79 14.44
CA GLY A 326 22.38 -0.25 14.87
C GLY A 326 22.31 -1.46 13.94
N SER A 327 23.37 -1.67 13.16
CA SER A 327 23.72 -2.96 12.57
C SER A 327 24.48 -3.78 13.61
N THR A 328 23.91 -4.84 14.14
CA THR A 328 24.64 -5.84 14.92
C THR A 328 25.44 -6.71 13.96
N ARG A 329 26.69 -6.32 13.75
CA ARG A 329 27.76 -7.16 13.19
C ARG A 329 28.27 -8.04 14.33
N TYR A 330 28.15 -9.34 14.19
CA TYR A 330 28.74 -10.33 15.11
C TYR A 330 30.22 -10.46 14.73
N GLU A 331 31.12 -9.83 15.49
CA GLU A 331 32.56 -10.04 15.38
C GLU A 331 33.03 -10.96 16.51
N ARG A 332 33.77 -12.00 16.11
CA ARG A 332 34.44 -12.96 16.96
C ARG A 332 35.63 -12.30 17.67
N GLY A 333 35.79 -12.62 18.95
CA GLY A 333 37.05 -12.49 19.71
C GLY A 333 37.61 -13.87 20.07
N PRO A 334 38.90 -13.95 20.46
CA PRO A 334 39.80 -15.03 20.06
C PRO A 334 39.97 -16.14 21.10
N SER A 335 40.37 -17.33 20.65
CA SER A 335 41.07 -18.31 21.49
C SER A 335 42.19 -18.98 20.67
N THR A 336 43.42 -18.66 21.07
CA THR A 336 44.63 -19.49 20.95
C THR A 336 44.32 -20.94 21.31
N GLY A 337 44.84 -22.01 20.70
CA GLY A 337 45.86 -22.25 19.69
C GLY A 337 46.34 -23.70 19.90
N THR A 338 46.60 -24.46 18.83
CA THR A 338 47.66 -25.49 18.74
C THR A 338 47.69 -26.10 17.33
N ARG A 339 48.91 -26.25 16.80
CA ARG A 339 49.32 -26.81 15.51
C ARG A 339 49.15 -28.35 15.47
N ASN A 340 48.82 -28.95 14.32
CA ASN A 340 49.79 -29.64 13.42
C ASN A 340 49.11 -30.14 12.12
N PRO A 341 49.87 -30.41 11.04
CA PRO A 341 49.41 -30.56 9.65
C PRO A 341 49.29 -32.04 9.20
N ASP A 342 49.08 -32.22 7.88
CA ASP A 342 48.88 -33.45 7.09
C ASP A 342 47.44 -33.99 7.11
N THR A 343 46.75 -34.15 5.98
CA THR A 343 47.14 -35.06 4.89
C THR A 343 46.40 -34.72 3.58
N ARG A 344 47.12 -34.87 2.46
CA ARG A 344 46.62 -35.03 1.08
C ARG A 344 45.72 -36.27 0.93
N LEU A 345 44.86 -36.27 -0.09
CA LEU A 345 44.53 -37.35 -1.07
C LEU A 345 43.18 -36.99 -1.73
N GLN A 346 43.09 -36.62 -3.01
CA GLN A 346 42.91 -37.49 -4.19
C GLN A 346 41.94 -38.66 -3.94
N VAL A 347 40.73 -38.62 -4.51
CA VAL A 347 40.31 -39.14 -5.83
C VAL A 347 39.00 -38.46 -6.23
#